data_AF-A0A7W8QVV6-F1
#
_entry.id   AF-A0A7W8QVV6-F1
#
_cell.length_a   1.000
_cell.length_b   1.000
_cell.length_c   1.000
_cell.angle_alpha   90.00
_cell.angle_beta   90.00
_cell.angle_gamma   90.00
#
_symmetry.space_group_name_H-M   'P 1'
#
loop_
_entity.id
_entity.type
_entity.pdbx_description
1 polymer ?
#
loop_
_entity_poly.entity_id
_entity_poly.type
_entity_poly.pdbx_seq_one_letter_code
_entity_poly.pdbx_strand_id
1 'polypeptide(L)'
;MTTLTVNIDNKKAEKAVKAVLDALGLDYNIEQNVDAAKRSLNEDEQRVYNNLKRSFTKIKMHKEGKVKLQNAKEAISEIEASLKD
;
A
#
# COMPACT_ATOMS: atom_id res chain seq x y z
N MET A 1 7.97 16.58 5.02
CA MET A 1 6.66 16.14 4.51
C MET A 1 6.93 15.16 3.40
N THR A 2 6.44 13.93 3.52
CA THR A 2 6.64 12.87 2.54
C THR A 2 5.32 12.63 1.84
N THR A 3 5.26 12.85 0.53
CA THR A 3 4.03 12.71 -0.26
C THR A 3 4.10 11.41 -1.04
N LEU A 4 3.08 10.55 -0.90
CA LEU A 4 2.97 9.30 -1.66
C LEU A 4 1.97 9.50 -2.81
N THR A 5 2.44 9.38 -4.05
CA THR A 5 1.60 9.46 -5.25
C THR A 5 1.19 8.06 -5.68
N VAL A 6 -0.11 7.80 -5.78
CA VAL A 6 -0.63 6.50 -6.21
C VAL A 6 -1.35 6.66 -7.54
N ASN A 7 -0.80 6.03 -8.59
CA ASN A 7 -1.44 5.97 -9.90
C ASN A 7 -2.51 4.87 -9.92
N ILE A 8 -3.72 5.22 -10.32
CA ILE A 8 -4.86 4.30 -10.35
C ILE A 8 -5.47 4.27 -11.75
N ASP A 9 -5.18 3.21 -12.50
CA ASP A 9 -5.68 3.03 -13.87
C ASP A 9 -7.15 2.53 -13.92
N ASN A 10 -7.72 2.15 -12.77
CA ASN A 10 -9.04 1.53 -12.68
C ASN A 10 -9.99 2.31 -11.77
N LYS A 11 -11.07 2.83 -12.35
CA LYS A 11 -12.09 3.64 -11.65
C LYS A 11 -12.78 2.91 -10.48
N LYS A 12 -12.86 1.57 -10.48
CA LYS A 12 -13.33 0.80 -9.30
C LYS A 12 -12.30 0.78 -8.17
N ALA A 13 -11.02 0.71 -8.51
CA ALA A 13 -9.93 0.72 -7.53
C ALA A 13 -9.82 2.09 -6.86
N GLU A 14 -10.14 3.18 -7.56
CA GLU A 14 -10.15 4.55 -7.03
C GLU A 14 -11.01 4.67 -5.76
N LYS A 15 -12.24 4.12 -5.78
CA LYS A 15 -13.14 4.14 -4.62
C LYS A 15 -12.60 3.32 -3.44
N ALA A 16 -11.99 2.18 -3.73
CA ALA A 16 -11.42 1.32 -2.69
C ALA A 16 -10.22 2.00 -2.01
N VAL A 17 -9.36 2.66 -2.79
CA VAL A 17 -8.20 3.39 -2.26
C VAL A 17 -8.65 4.57 -1.40
N LYS A 18 -9.64 5.35 -1.84
CA LYS A 18 -10.22 6.43 -1.02
C LYS A 18 -10.73 5.93 0.33
N ALA A 19 -11.54 4.86 0.32
CA ALA A 19 -12.09 4.31 1.55
C ALA A 19 -11.02 3.84 2.55
N VAL A 20 -9.88 3.33 2.05
CA VAL A 20 -8.74 2.96 2.89
C VAL A 20 -8.04 4.20 3.44
N LEU A 21 -7.80 5.22 2.63
CA LEU A 21 -7.17 6.48 3.09
C LEU A 21 -8.05 7.20 4.12
N ASP A 22 -9.36 7.26 3.88
CA ASP A 22 -10.35 7.83 4.80
C ASP A 22 -10.38 7.05 6.13
N ALA A 23 -10.37 5.70 6.08
CA ALA A 23 -10.35 4.86 7.28
C ALA A 23 -9.05 5.01 8.11
N LEU A 24 -7.96 5.40 7.46
CA LEU A 24 -6.67 5.66 8.10
C LEU A 24 -6.51 7.12 8.54
N GLY A 25 -7.48 8.00 8.24
CA GLY A 25 -7.45 9.42 8.62
C GLY A 25 -6.32 10.21 7.94
N LEU A 26 -5.93 9.80 6.73
CA LEU A 26 -4.84 10.43 5.99
C LEU A 26 -5.38 11.50 5.05
N ASP A 27 -4.77 12.68 5.05
CA ASP A 27 -5.03 13.71 4.03
C ASP A 27 -4.49 13.26 2.67
N TYR A 28 -5.32 13.36 1.64
CA TYR A 28 -4.94 13.07 0.25
C TYR A 28 -5.51 14.10 -0.72
N ASN A 29 -4.82 14.30 -1.83
CA ASN A 29 -5.28 15.12 -2.94
C ASN A 29 -5.40 14.26 -4.21
N ILE A 30 -6.39 14.55 -5.05
CA ILE A 30 -6.61 13.84 -6.31
C ILE A 30 -6.18 14.75 -7.45
N GLU A 31 -5.03 14.44 -8.04
CA GLU A 31 -4.59 15.11 -9.26
C GLU A 31 -5.11 14.34 -10.49
N GLN A 32 -5.99 14.99 -11.27
CA GLN A 32 -6.56 14.42 -12.50
C GLN A 32 -5.65 14.62 -13.74
N ASN A 33 -4.34 14.73 -13.54
CA ASN A 33 -3.41 14.87 -14.66
C ASN A 33 -3.19 13.50 -15.33
N VAL A 34 -3.80 13.34 -16.50
CA VAL A 34 -3.76 12.12 -17.34
C VAL A 34 -2.32 11.74 -17.73
N ASP A 35 -1.38 12.68 -17.70
CA ASP A 35 0.03 12.45 -18.02
C ASP A 35 0.85 11.77 -16.89
N ALA A 36 0.36 11.77 -15.64
CA ALA A 36 1.06 11.14 -14.51
C ALA A 36 0.91 9.60 -14.49
N ALA A 37 -0.14 9.07 -15.13
CA ALA A 37 -0.45 7.64 -15.16
C ALA A 37 0.59 6.78 -15.92
N LYS A 38 1.50 7.40 -16.68
CA LYS A 38 2.61 6.73 -17.38
C LYS A 38 3.93 6.69 -16.62
N ARG A 39 3.99 7.22 -15.40
CA ARG A 39 5.21 7.15 -14.60
C ARG A 39 5.37 5.72 -14.04
N SER A 40 6.44 5.04 -14.44
CA SER A 40 6.88 3.81 -13.78
C SER A 40 7.14 4.10 -12.29
N LEU A 41 6.64 3.21 -11.42
CA LEU A 41 6.87 3.31 -9.97
C LEU A 41 8.37 3.45 -9.71
N ASN A 42 8.73 4.40 -8.84
CA ASN A 42 10.11 4.49 -8.38
C ASN A 42 10.44 3.29 -7.46
N GLU A 43 11.73 3.07 -7.16
CA GLU A 43 12.15 1.88 -6.37
C GLU A 43 11.47 1.81 -4.99
N ASP A 44 11.28 2.95 -4.32
CA ASP A 44 10.63 3.03 -3.01
C ASP A 44 9.14 2.70 -3.09
N GLU A 45 8.43 3.26 -4.07
CA GLU A 45 7.02 2.98 -4.35
C GLU A 45 6.82 1.50 -4.71
N GLN A 46 7.76 0.92 -5.46
CA GLN A 46 7.74 -0.49 -5.82
C GLN A 46 8.01 -1.40 -4.61
N ARG A 47 8.88 -0.96 -3.69
CA ARG A 47 9.11 -1.63 -2.40
C ARG A 47 7.85 -1.63 -1.54
N VAL A 48 7.17 -0.49 -1.43
CA VAL A 48 5.89 -0.36 -0.71
C VAL A 48 4.81 -1.25 -1.33
N TYR A 49 4.66 -1.23 -2.67
CA TYR A 49 3.71 -2.08 -3.38
C TYR A 49 3.97 -3.57 -3.12
N ASN A 50 5.23 -4.01 -3.19
CA ASN A 50 5.60 -5.40 -2.95
C ASN A 50 5.32 -5.84 -1.51
N ASN A 51 5.57 -4.96 -0.53
CA ASN A 51 5.25 -5.22 0.87
C ASN A 51 3.73 -5.37 1.07
N LEU A 52 2.93 -4.46 0.53
CA LEU A 52 1.47 -4.53 0.60
C LEU A 52 0.92 -5.81 -0.06
N LYS A 53 1.44 -6.17 -1.23
CA LYS A 53 1.04 -7.40 -1.95
C LYS A 53 1.36 -8.67 -1.16
N ARG A 54 2.52 -8.73 -0.51
CA ARG A 54 2.89 -9.85 0.39
C ARG A 54 1.96 -9.93 1.59
N SER A 55 1.66 -8.81 2.23
CA SER A 55 0.74 -8.75 3.37
C SER A 55 -0.68 -9.21 3.00
N PHE A 56 -1.20 -8.77 1.84
CA PHE A 56 -2.50 -9.23 1.35
C PHE A 56 -2.54 -10.74 1.11
N THR A 57 -1.44 -11.28 0.56
CA THR A 57 -1.31 -12.72 0.33
C THR A 57 -1.30 -13.51 1.64
N LYS A 58 -0.55 -13.03 2.65
CA LYS A 58 -0.53 -13.60 4.01
C LYS A 58 -1.93 -13.55 4.65
N ILE A 59 -2.66 -12.44 4.51
CA ILE A 59 -4.04 -12.31 5.01
C ILE A 59 -4.97 -13.33 4.34
N LYS A 60 -4.87 -13.51 3.02
CA LYS A 60 -5.67 -14.50 2.30
C LYS A 60 -5.35 -15.93 2.76
N MET A 61 -4.07 -16.27 2.89
CA MET A 61 -3.65 -17.58 3.39
C MET A 61 -4.08 -17.84 4.83
N HIS A 62 -4.14 -16.80 5.67
CA HIS A 62 -4.70 -16.91 7.02
C HIS A 62 -6.20 -17.15 7.03
N LYS A 63 -6.96 -16.45 6.18
CA LYS A 63 -8.40 -16.69 6.02
C LYS A 63 -8.69 -18.11 5.51
N GLU A 64 -7.79 -18.68 4.73
CA GLU A 64 -7.84 -20.08 4.29
C GLU A 64 -7.34 -21.09 5.35
N GLY A 65 -6.93 -20.63 6.53
CA GLY A 65 -6.44 -21.49 7.63
C GLY A 65 -5.05 -22.09 7.42
N LYS A 66 -4.35 -21.72 6.34
CA LYS A 66 -3.05 -22.30 5.96
C LYS A 66 -1.87 -21.73 6.76
N VAL A 67 -2.01 -20.53 7.33
CA VAL A 67 -0.91 -19.81 8.01
C VAL A 67 -1.46 -18.99 9.18
N LYS A 68 -0.73 -18.90 10.29
CA LYS A 68 -1.03 -17.96 11.38
C LYS A 68 -0.51 -16.57 11.01
N LEU A 69 -1.29 -15.52 11.25
CA LEU A 69 -0.80 -14.15 11.07
C LEU A 69 0.28 -13.85 12.10
N GLN A 70 1.35 -13.17 11.65
CA GLN A 70 2.36 -12.62 12.56
C GLN A 70 1.74 -11.49 13.38
N ASN A 71 2.31 -11.22 14.55
CA ASN A 71 1.81 -10.15 15.41
C ASN A 71 1.99 -8.79 14.72
N ALA A 72 1.01 -7.90 14.85
CA ALA A 72 1.06 -6.55 14.29
C ALA A 72 2.33 -5.79 14.73
N LYS A 73 2.79 -6.01 15.97
CA LYS A 73 3.99 -5.37 16.52
C LYS A 73 5.29 -5.83 15.83
N GLU A 74 5.35 -7.10 15.46
CA GLU A 74 6.48 -7.67 14.71
C GLU A 74 6.48 -7.17 13.25
N ALA A 75 5.30 -7.10 12.63
CA ALA A 75 5.16 -6.54 11.28
C ALA A 75 5.59 -5.08 11.19
N ILE A 76 5.21 -4.25 12.16
CA ILE A 76 5.62 -2.84 12.20
C ILE A 76 7.14 -2.73 12.40
N SER A 77 7.72 -3.55 13.27
CA SER A 77 9.19 -3.55 13.51
C SER A 77 9.99 -3.93 12.26
N GLU A 78 9.53 -4.91 11.46
CA GLU A 78 10.16 -5.28 10.18
C GLU A 78 10.10 -4.13 9.16
N ILE A 79 8.98 -3.40 9.11
CA ILE A 79 8.81 -2.26 8.20
C ILE A 79 9.75 -1.11 8.62
N GLU A 80 9.81 -0.79 9.91
CA GLU A 80 10.70 0.25 10.44
C GLU A 80 12.18 -0.08 10.24
N ALA A 81 12.56 -1.36 10.39
CA ALA A 81 13.91 -1.82 10.11
C ALA A 81 14.25 -1.65 8.62
N SER A 82 13.31 -1.98 7.73
CA SER A 82 13.52 -1.85 6.28
C SER A 82 13.65 -0.41 5.78
N LEU A 83 13.20 0.58 6.55
CA LEU A 83 13.26 2.01 6.23
C LEU A 83 14.52 2.71 6.77
N LYS A 84 15.35 2.02 7.56
CA LYS A 84 16.58 2.56 8.17
C LYS A 84 17.86 2.21 7.40
N ASP A 85 17.76 1.36 6.38
CA ASP A 85 18.78 1.11 5.34
C ASP A 85 18.45 1.93 4.09
#